data_AF-A0A413ZLM0-F1
#
_entry.id   AF-A0A413ZLM0-F1
#
_cell.length_a   1.000
_cell.length_b   1.000
_cell.length_c   1.000
_cell.angle_alpha   90.00
_cell.angle_beta   90.00
_cell.angle_gamma   90.00
#
_symmetry.space_group_name_H-M   'P 1'
#
loop_
_entity.id
_entity.type
_entity.pdbx_description
1 polymer ?
#
loop_
_entity_poly.entity_id
_entity_poly.type
_entity_poly.pdbx_seq_one_letter_code
_entity_poly.pdbx_strand_id
1 'polypeptide(L)'
;MAEILNPHDADLESVILGACLAESTAMVLVSGKLCPEMFYEAKYGEIFAALLAMHRAGKAIDIITVRAELAARGKLEFVGGAFELARLLGRVASSAHLEYHALILRGMYIRREMISGLHRLLAVAADESVDLGDALAGLHQLIEHLEGKTDFAGCLRDMDRLMLDTLRQMDGRVANNRNGITGIPTGLRDLDRLTAGWQRGDLHIIAARPSVGKTAFALHLALAAGRAGKQVLVNSLEMQGERLGDRWLCAQAASLDAGHLKSGQLSADEQQQALEAARQLSCLPVYVDDNPKASMDHIRSSALLQKSKGHCDLLIIDYLQLCDMKSEQKNRNREQEVAEASRKAKLIAKELDIPVILLCQLNRECEMRADKRPALSDLRESGAIEQDADVVMLLYRPALYGLTSERKSKFPSEGLGMVILAKHRNGETGDVYFGHNPTLTKIGEYEPTLEWMARNARSSC
;
A
#
# COMPACT_ATOMS: atom_id res chain seq x y z
N MET A 1 4.62 -38.88 22.19
CA MET A 1 4.60 -37.74 21.26
C MET A 1 3.45 -37.97 20.30
N ALA A 2 2.60 -36.97 20.07
CA ALA A 2 1.55 -37.07 19.05
C ALA A 2 2.21 -37.36 17.68
N GLU A 3 1.63 -38.27 16.92
CA GLU A 3 2.11 -38.61 15.58
C GLU A 3 2.01 -37.36 14.68
N ILE A 4 3.15 -36.81 14.27
CA ILE A 4 3.19 -35.62 13.42
C ILE A 4 2.81 -36.06 12.00
N LEU A 5 1.53 -35.88 11.66
CA LEU A 5 1.00 -36.15 10.33
C LEU A 5 1.48 -35.07 9.34
N ASN A 6 2.03 -35.51 8.20
CA ASN A 6 2.44 -34.60 7.13
C ASN A 6 1.21 -33.94 6.50
N PRO A 7 1.18 -32.59 6.36
CA PRO A 7 0.05 -31.90 5.73
C PRO A 7 -0.10 -32.29 4.25
N HIS A 8 -1.26 -32.79 3.90
CA HIS A 8 -1.63 -33.16 2.53
C HIS A 8 -3.15 -33.06 2.35
N ASP A 9 -3.58 -32.87 1.10
CA ASP A 9 -4.99 -32.85 0.71
C ASP A 9 -5.11 -33.39 -0.72
N ALA A 10 -5.47 -34.68 -0.82
CA ALA A 10 -5.61 -35.38 -2.09
C ALA A 10 -6.74 -34.81 -2.96
N ASP A 11 -7.79 -34.26 -2.33
CA ASP A 11 -8.89 -33.65 -3.05
C ASP A 11 -8.45 -32.33 -3.68
N LEU A 12 -7.72 -31.49 -2.94
CA LEU A 12 -7.11 -30.26 -3.47
C LEU A 12 -6.18 -30.53 -4.65
N GLU A 13 -5.28 -31.51 -4.51
CA GLU A 13 -4.34 -31.89 -5.58
C GLU A 13 -5.08 -32.32 -6.84
N SER A 14 -6.14 -33.11 -6.69
CA SER A 14 -6.98 -33.57 -7.80
C SER A 14 -7.75 -32.43 -8.49
N VAL A 15 -8.22 -31.45 -7.72
CA VAL A 15 -8.95 -30.26 -8.21
C VAL A 15 -8.04 -29.39 -9.05
N ILE A 16 -6.79 -29.18 -8.60
CA ILE A 16 -5.77 -28.41 -9.34
C ILE A 16 -5.46 -29.10 -10.68
N LEU A 17 -5.21 -30.41 -10.67
CA LEU A 17 -4.93 -31.17 -11.89
C LEU A 17 -6.15 -31.21 -12.83
N GLY A 18 -7.35 -31.39 -12.29
CA GLY A 18 -8.60 -31.34 -13.05
C GLY A 18 -8.77 -30.02 -13.80
N ALA A 19 -8.56 -28.89 -13.11
CA ALA A 19 -8.58 -27.57 -13.73
C ALA A 19 -7.52 -27.41 -14.83
N CYS A 20 -6.29 -27.90 -14.60
CA CYS A 20 -5.21 -27.84 -15.59
C CYS A 20 -5.46 -28.69 -16.84
N LEU A 21 -6.23 -29.77 -16.71
CA LEU A 21 -6.64 -30.64 -17.82
C LEU A 21 -7.86 -30.07 -18.57
N ALA A 22 -8.73 -29.34 -17.89
CA ALA A 22 -9.97 -28.81 -18.45
C ALA A 22 -9.79 -27.46 -19.16
N GLU A 23 -8.99 -26.56 -18.60
CA GLU A 23 -8.85 -25.19 -19.08
C GLU A 23 -7.41 -24.88 -19.54
N SER A 24 -7.27 -24.35 -20.76
CA SER A 24 -5.96 -23.99 -21.32
C SER A 24 -5.27 -22.83 -20.58
N THR A 25 -6.06 -21.95 -19.96
CA THR A 25 -5.59 -20.80 -19.16
C THR A 25 -5.10 -21.20 -17.77
N ALA A 26 -5.52 -22.36 -17.25
CA ALA A 26 -5.17 -22.81 -15.90
C ALA A 26 -3.65 -22.94 -15.71
N MET A 27 -2.95 -23.50 -16.70
CA MET A 27 -1.49 -23.67 -16.65
C MET A 27 -0.73 -22.33 -16.63
N VAL A 28 -1.28 -21.27 -17.22
CA VAL A 28 -0.70 -19.91 -17.15
C VAL A 28 -0.72 -19.40 -15.71
N LEU A 29 -1.78 -19.70 -14.96
CA LEU A 29 -1.96 -19.23 -13.58
C LEU A 29 -1.06 -19.97 -12.58
N VAL A 30 -0.79 -21.26 -12.80
CA VAL A 30 -0.11 -22.13 -11.83
C VAL A 30 1.34 -22.50 -12.17
N SER A 31 1.75 -22.42 -13.44
CA SER A 31 3.09 -22.87 -13.87
C SER A 31 4.27 -22.14 -13.20
N GLY A 32 4.08 -20.89 -12.81
CA GLY A 32 5.06 -20.09 -12.06
C GLY A 32 4.98 -20.26 -10.54
N LYS A 33 3.97 -20.97 -10.02
CA LYS A 33 3.69 -21.07 -8.58
C LYS A 33 3.91 -22.48 -8.02
N LEU A 34 3.74 -23.51 -8.85
CA LEU A 34 3.80 -24.91 -8.46
C LEU A 34 4.94 -25.65 -9.16
N CYS A 35 5.54 -26.62 -8.48
CA CYS A 35 6.44 -27.60 -9.06
C CYS A 35 5.97 -29.03 -8.75
N PRO A 36 6.37 -30.04 -9.55
CA PRO A 36 5.91 -31.43 -9.38
C PRO A 36 6.10 -31.99 -7.96
N GLU A 37 7.17 -31.58 -7.28
CA GLU A 37 7.54 -32.04 -5.94
C GLU A 37 6.57 -31.51 -4.86
N MET A 38 5.74 -30.51 -5.20
CA MET A 38 4.73 -29.97 -4.28
C MET A 38 3.52 -30.89 -4.09
N PHE A 39 3.32 -31.87 -4.97
CA PHE A 39 2.25 -32.85 -4.82
C PHE A 39 2.68 -33.94 -3.82
N TYR A 40 1.80 -34.29 -2.90
CA TYR A 40 2.05 -35.35 -1.93
C TYR A 40 1.96 -36.72 -2.61
N GLU A 41 0.99 -36.90 -3.51
CA GLU A 41 0.88 -38.14 -4.28
C GLU A 41 1.83 -38.11 -5.48
N ALA A 42 2.79 -39.04 -5.52
CA ALA A 42 3.79 -39.12 -6.58
C ALA A 42 3.17 -39.20 -7.99
N LYS A 43 2.02 -39.88 -8.13
CA LYS A 43 1.28 -39.93 -9.39
C LYS A 43 0.82 -38.54 -9.87
N TYR A 44 0.38 -37.67 -8.96
CA TYR A 44 -0.08 -36.33 -9.30
C TYR A 44 1.09 -35.42 -9.66
N GLY A 45 2.24 -35.57 -8.98
CA GLY A 45 3.49 -34.91 -9.36
C GLY A 45 3.91 -35.25 -10.79
N GLU A 46 3.87 -36.52 -11.18
CA GLU A 46 4.20 -36.96 -12.56
C GLU A 46 3.23 -36.41 -13.62
N ILE A 47 1.93 -36.36 -13.31
CA ILE A 47 0.94 -35.73 -14.19
C ILE A 47 1.26 -34.24 -14.35
N PHE A 48 1.52 -33.52 -13.26
CA PHE A 48 1.88 -32.11 -13.31
C PHE A 48 3.20 -31.86 -14.07
N ALA A 49 4.19 -32.74 -13.92
CA ALA A 49 5.44 -32.67 -14.67
C ALA A 49 5.24 -32.83 -16.19
N ALA A 50 4.29 -33.67 -16.60
CA ALA A 50 3.90 -33.78 -18.01
C ALA A 50 3.21 -32.49 -18.51
N LEU A 51 2.23 -31.99 -17.76
CA LEU A 51 1.53 -30.73 -18.07
C LEU A 51 2.48 -29.54 -18.19
N LEU A 52 3.40 -29.39 -17.23
CA LEU A 52 4.36 -28.28 -17.20
C LEU A 52 5.30 -28.32 -18.41
N ALA A 53 5.75 -29.51 -18.81
CA ALA A 53 6.62 -29.65 -19.97
C ALA A 53 5.88 -29.40 -21.29
N MET A 54 4.62 -29.86 -21.40
CA MET A 54 3.78 -29.53 -22.56
C MET A 54 3.53 -28.03 -22.67
N HIS A 55 3.25 -27.36 -21.56
CA HIS A 55 3.08 -25.92 -21.49
C HIS A 55 4.33 -25.17 -21.94
N ARG A 56 5.52 -25.57 -21.43
CA ARG A 56 6.81 -24.98 -21.84
C ARG A 56 7.13 -25.19 -23.32
N ALA A 57 6.68 -26.30 -23.89
CA ALA A 57 6.83 -26.60 -25.31
C ALA A 57 5.76 -25.92 -26.20
N GLY A 58 4.84 -25.14 -25.61
CA GLY A 58 3.74 -24.51 -26.34
C GLY A 58 2.74 -25.49 -26.95
N LYS A 59 2.71 -26.75 -26.47
CA LYS A 59 1.76 -27.76 -26.94
C LYS A 59 0.37 -27.49 -26.33
N ALA A 60 -0.68 -27.74 -27.11
CA ALA A 60 -2.04 -27.76 -26.58
C ALA A 60 -2.17 -28.85 -25.50
N ILE A 61 -2.89 -28.52 -24.42
CA ILE A 61 -3.12 -29.41 -23.29
C ILE A 61 -4.58 -29.85 -23.32
N ASP A 62 -4.77 -31.15 -23.52
CA ASP A 62 -6.04 -31.85 -23.44
C ASP A 62 -5.78 -33.30 -23.01
N ILE A 63 -6.83 -34.05 -22.68
CA ILE A 63 -6.69 -35.43 -22.18
C ILE A 63 -5.93 -36.35 -23.15
N ILE A 64 -6.09 -36.17 -24.46
CA ILE A 64 -5.50 -37.04 -25.48
C ILE A 64 -4.01 -36.73 -25.59
N THR A 65 -3.66 -35.45 -25.65
CA THR A 65 -2.26 -34.99 -25.75
C THR A 65 -1.48 -35.29 -24.47
N VAL A 66 -2.08 -35.11 -23.30
CA VAL A 66 -1.46 -35.46 -22.00
C VAL A 66 -1.26 -36.97 -21.88
N ARG A 67 -2.24 -37.78 -22.30
CA ARG A 67 -2.08 -39.25 -22.33
C ARG A 67 -0.93 -39.67 -23.24
N ALA A 68 -0.82 -39.08 -24.43
CA ALA A 68 0.26 -39.38 -25.37
C ALA A 68 1.64 -38.98 -24.80
N GLU A 69 1.73 -37.83 -24.14
CA GLU A 69 2.96 -37.37 -23.49
C GLU A 69 3.35 -38.28 -22.31
N LEU A 70 2.40 -38.69 -21.47
CA LEU A 70 2.64 -39.65 -20.38
C LEU A 70 3.03 -41.04 -20.88
N ALA A 71 2.46 -41.49 -22.00
CA ALA A 71 2.84 -42.73 -22.65
C ALA A 71 4.26 -42.66 -23.22
N ALA A 72 4.61 -41.55 -23.88
CA ALA A 72 5.95 -41.32 -24.41
C ALA A 72 7.03 -41.30 -23.31
N ARG A 73 6.65 -40.88 -22.09
CA ARG A 73 7.51 -40.92 -20.89
C ARG A 73 7.56 -42.29 -20.20
N GLY A 74 6.74 -43.25 -20.62
CA GLY A 74 6.60 -44.54 -19.95
C GLY A 74 5.95 -44.45 -18.56
N LYS A 75 5.25 -43.36 -18.26
CA LYS A 75 4.65 -43.07 -16.94
C LYS A 75 3.13 -43.24 -16.90
N LEU A 76 2.50 -43.53 -18.03
CA LEU A 76 1.03 -43.63 -18.13
C LEU A 76 0.43 -44.68 -17.19
N GLU A 77 1.02 -45.89 -17.12
CA GLU A 77 0.53 -46.93 -16.23
C GLU A 77 0.76 -46.59 -14.75
N PHE A 78 1.88 -45.93 -14.43
CA PHE A 78 2.22 -45.50 -13.07
C PHE A 78 1.19 -44.52 -12.49
N VAL A 79 0.65 -43.63 -13.32
CA VAL A 79 -0.32 -42.63 -12.89
C VAL A 79 -1.76 -43.16 -12.81
N GLY A 80 -1.99 -44.45 -13.05
CA GLY A 80 -3.33 -45.06 -13.05
C GLY A 80 -4.02 -45.08 -14.43
N GLY A 81 -3.25 -44.88 -15.50
CA GLY A 81 -3.71 -45.00 -16.87
C GLY A 81 -4.70 -43.91 -17.32
N ALA A 82 -5.39 -44.19 -18.42
CA ALA A 82 -6.37 -43.25 -18.98
C ALA A 82 -7.58 -43.02 -18.05
N PHE A 83 -7.90 -43.97 -17.18
CA PHE A 83 -9.00 -43.87 -16.23
C PHE A 83 -8.76 -42.76 -15.20
N GLU A 84 -7.55 -42.65 -14.66
CA GLU A 84 -7.25 -41.63 -13.66
C GLU A 84 -7.34 -40.21 -14.25
N LEU A 85 -6.85 -40.00 -15.48
CA LEU A 85 -6.97 -38.71 -16.17
C LEU A 85 -8.44 -38.32 -16.40
N ALA A 86 -9.28 -39.28 -16.77
CA ALA A 86 -10.72 -39.05 -16.91
C ALA A 86 -11.39 -38.74 -15.57
N ARG A 87 -10.96 -39.41 -14.48
CA ARG A 87 -11.44 -39.14 -13.11
C ARG A 87 -11.10 -37.73 -12.65
N LEU A 88 -9.89 -37.25 -12.93
CA LEU A 88 -9.44 -35.88 -12.60
C LEU A 88 -10.25 -34.83 -13.34
N LEU A 89 -10.54 -35.03 -14.63
CA LEU A 89 -11.42 -34.15 -15.41
C LEU A 89 -12.85 -34.08 -14.88
N GLY A 90 -13.36 -35.19 -14.32
CA GLY A 90 -14.69 -35.24 -13.73
C GLY A 90 -14.83 -34.45 -12.42
N ARG A 91 -13.73 -34.03 -11.79
CA ARG A 91 -13.75 -33.18 -10.60
C ARG A 91 -13.82 -31.72 -11.05
N VAL A 92 -15.05 -31.20 -11.10
CA VAL A 92 -15.37 -29.82 -11.52
C VAL A 92 -14.64 -28.82 -10.62
N ALA A 93 -13.74 -28.06 -11.21
CA ALA A 93 -13.01 -26.98 -10.57
C ALA A 93 -13.07 -25.76 -11.49
N SER A 94 -13.74 -24.69 -11.05
CA SER A 94 -13.69 -23.41 -11.74
C SER A 94 -12.27 -22.83 -11.61
N SER A 95 -11.68 -22.37 -12.71
CA SER A 95 -10.38 -21.68 -12.67
C SER A 95 -10.37 -20.40 -11.83
N ALA A 96 -11.55 -19.84 -11.50
CA ALA A 96 -11.69 -18.63 -10.69
C ALA A 96 -11.02 -18.72 -9.30
N HIS A 97 -10.87 -19.92 -8.73
CA HIS A 97 -10.20 -20.15 -7.44
C HIS A 97 -8.92 -20.97 -7.54
N LEU A 98 -8.47 -21.31 -8.76
CA LEU A 98 -7.32 -22.17 -8.97
C LEU A 98 -6.02 -21.60 -8.38
N GLU A 99 -5.84 -20.28 -8.51
CA GLU A 99 -4.67 -19.60 -7.95
C GLU A 99 -4.63 -19.70 -6.41
N TYR A 100 -5.79 -19.56 -5.76
CA TYR A 100 -5.91 -19.74 -4.32
C TYR A 100 -5.63 -21.19 -3.89
N HIS A 101 -6.15 -22.17 -4.62
CA HIS A 101 -5.88 -23.59 -4.38
C HIS A 101 -4.39 -23.94 -4.54
N ALA A 102 -3.72 -23.37 -5.56
CA ALA A 102 -2.28 -23.54 -5.75
C ALA A 102 -1.48 -22.97 -4.56
N LEU A 103 -1.88 -21.82 -4.01
CA LEU A 103 -1.23 -21.25 -2.82
C LEU A 103 -1.41 -22.14 -1.58
N ILE A 104 -2.57 -22.77 -1.40
CA ILE A 104 -2.80 -23.72 -0.31
C ILE A 104 -1.86 -24.94 -0.46
N LEU A 105 -1.78 -25.53 -1.65
CA LEU A 105 -0.92 -26.69 -1.92
C LEU A 105 0.57 -26.35 -1.66
N ARG A 106 1.03 -25.19 -2.14
CA ARG A 106 2.38 -24.68 -1.87
C ARG A 106 2.63 -24.52 -0.37
N GLY A 107 1.66 -23.97 0.37
CA GLY A 107 1.72 -23.86 1.83
C GLY A 107 1.84 -25.22 2.53
N MET A 108 1.10 -26.23 2.08
CA MET A 108 1.22 -27.60 2.59
C MET A 108 2.60 -28.20 2.30
N TYR A 109 3.12 -28.00 1.09
CA TYR A 109 4.47 -28.44 0.72
C TYR A 109 5.57 -27.82 1.59
N ILE A 110 5.53 -26.50 1.79
CA ILE A 110 6.49 -25.79 2.65
C ILE A 110 6.43 -26.34 4.08
N ARG A 111 5.24 -26.63 4.61
CA ARG A 111 5.09 -27.27 5.93
C ARG A 111 5.74 -28.66 5.97
N ARG A 112 5.60 -29.47 4.91
CA ARG A 112 6.26 -30.80 4.84
C ARG A 112 7.78 -30.67 4.82
N GLU A 113 8.32 -29.74 4.02
CA GLU A 113 9.75 -29.46 3.97
C GLU A 113 10.28 -28.98 5.33
N MET A 114 9.52 -28.13 6.01
CA MET A 114 9.84 -27.65 7.36
C MET A 114 9.87 -28.80 8.38
N ILE A 115 8.85 -29.66 8.38
CA ILE A 115 8.80 -30.84 9.28
C ILE A 115 10.00 -31.76 9.01
N SER A 116 10.27 -32.09 7.74
CA SER A 116 11.39 -32.95 7.36
C SER A 116 12.75 -32.34 7.72
N GLY A 117 12.92 -31.04 7.50
CA GLY A 117 14.13 -30.31 7.88
C GLY A 117 14.35 -30.29 9.38
N LEU A 118 13.32 -29.99 10.16
CA LEU A 118 13.39 -29.96 11.61
C LEU A 118 13.65 -31.34 12.22
N HIS A 119 13.06 -32.41 11.66
CA HIS A 119 13.38 -33.77 12.11
C HIS A 119 14.84 -34.14 11.85
N ARG A 120 15.40 -33.74 10.70
CA ARG A 120 16.84 -33.93 10.42
C ARG A 120 17.71 -33.15 11.40
N LEU A 121 17.37 -31.90 11.68
CA LEU A 121 18.10 -31.08 12.64
C LEU A 121 18.00 -31.60 14.07
N LEU A 122 16.83 -32.11 14.47
CA LEU A 122 16.65 -32.72 15.78
C LEU A 122 17.54 -33.96 15.93
N ALA A 123 17.65 -34.79 14.88
CA ALA A 123 18.53 -35.95 14.89
C ALA A 123 20.01 -35.54 15.00
N VAL A 124 20.43 -34.51 14.27
CA VAL A 124 21.80 -33.96 14.34
C VAL A 124 22.09 -33.35 15.71
N ALA A 125 21.17 -32.58 16.29
CA ALA A 125 21.33 -31.96 17.59
C ALA A 125 21.30 -32.96 18.76
N ALA A 126 20.68 -34.12 18.57
CA ALA A 126 20.65 -35.21 19.55
C ALA A 126 21.90 -36.10 19.50
N ASP A 127 22.72 -35.99 18.44
CA ASP A 127 23.96 -36.74 18.30
C ASP A 127 25.12 -35.96 18.94
N GLU A 128 25.53 -36.39 20.14
CA GLU A 128 26.62 -35.76 20.91
C GLU A 128 28.00 -35.87 20.22
N SER A 129 28.12 -36.66 19.14
CA SER A 129 29.36 -36.77 18.36
C SER A 129 29.52 -35.70 17.28
N VAL A 130 28.46 -34.94 16.98
CA VAL A 130 28.46 -33.89 15.96
C VAL A 130 28.80 -32.54 16.59
N ASP A 131 29.58 -31.72 15.88
CA ASP A 131 29.89 -30.36 16.33
C ASP A 131 28.62 -29.50 16.35
N LEU A 132 28.46 -28.69 17.39
CA LEU A 132 27.31 -27.79 17.53
C LEU A 132 27.25 -26.77 16.38
N GLY A 133 28.41 -26.41 15.79
CA GLY A 133 28.50 -25.56 14.61
C GLY A 133 27.80 -26.14 13.38
N ASP A 134 27.88 -27.46 13.18
CA ASP A 134 27.23 -28.14 12.05
C ASP A 134 25.70 -28.16 12.20
N ALA A 135 25.19 -28.32 13.42
CA ALA A 135 23.75 -28.22 13.71
C ALA A 135 23.22 -26.80 13.42
N LEU A 136 23.97 -25.76 13.80
CA LEU A 136 23.62 -24.36 13.51
C LEU A 136 23.71 -24.04 12.01
N ALA A 137 24.71 -24.58 11.30
CA ALA A 137 24.83 -24.44 9.85
C ALA A 137 23.64 -25.09 9.12
N GLY A 138 23.23 -26.28 9.55
CA GLY A 138 22.05 -26.96 9.02
C GLY A 138 20.75 -26.18 9.25
N LEU A 139 20.62 -25.49 10.39
CA LEU A 139 19.47 -24.64 10.68
C LEU A 139 19.39 -23.46 9.70
N HIS A 140 20.51 -22.77 9.45
CA HIS A 140 20.56 -21.70 8.46
C HIS A 140 20.23 -22.18 7.05
N GLN A 141 20.80 -23.32 6.62
CA GLN A 141 20.49 -23.91 5.32
C GLN A 141 19.00 -24.25 5.17
N LEU A 142 18.37 -24.75 6.23
CA LEU A 142 16.93 -25.02 6.21
C LEU A 142 16.12 -23.73 6.06
N ILE A 143 16.48 -22.67 6.77
CA ILE A 143 15.82 -21.36 6.66
C ILE A 143 15.95 -20.83 5.23
N GLU A 144 17.16 -20.79 4.68
CA GLU A 144 17.41 -20.32 3.31
C GLU A 144 16.63 -21.14 2.26
N HIS A 145 16.58 -22.46 2.41
CA HIS A 145 15.84 -23.35 1.51
C HIS A 145 14.33 -23.09 1.56
N LEU A 146 13.77 -22.88 2.76
CA LEU A 146 12.36 -22.54 2.93
C LEU A 146 12.05 -21.14 2.38
N GLU A 147 12.93 -20.17 2.61
CA GLU A 147 12.81 -18.81 2.06
C GLU A 147 12.86 -18.83 0.52
N GLY A 148 13.78 -19.58 -0.09
CA GLY A 148 13.87 -19.72 -1.55
C GLY A 148 12.64 -20.36 -2.20
N LYS A 149 11.85 -21.13 -1.44
CA LYS A 149 10.58 -21.74 -1.88
C LYS A 149 9.36 -20.87 -1.59
N THR A 150 9.51 -19.82 -0.80
CA THR A 150 8.52 -18.74 -0.64
C THR A 150 8.72 -17.67 -1.72
N ASP A 151 7.76 -16.75 -1.91
CA ASP A 151 7.77 -15.75 -3.01
C ASP A 151 8.97 -14.78 -3.00
N PHE A 152 9.90 -14.92 -2.06
CA PHE A 152 11.15 -14.16 -2.00
C PHE A 152 12.05 -14.37 -3.23
N ALA A 153 11.95 -15.49 -3.95
CA ALA A 153 12.69 -15.70 -5.21
C ALA A 153 12.32 -14.71 -6.33
N GLY A 154 11.15 -14.05 -6.27
CA GLY A 154 10.77 -13.00 -7.22
C GLY A 154 11.48 -11.66 -6.98
N CYS A 155 12.07 -11.47 -5.79
CA CYS A 155 12.70 -10.22 -5.37
C CYS A 155 14.18 -10.14 -5.77
N LEU A 156 14.86 -11.28 -5.95
CA LEU A 156 16.23 -11.35 -6.45
C LEU A 156 16.22 -11.36 -7.98
N ARG A 157 16.66 -10.26 -8.60
CA ARG A 157 16.70 -10.08 -10.06
C ARG A 157 18.13 -9.88 -10.52
N ASP A 158 18.51 -10.53 -11.61
CA ASP A 158 19.74 -10.18 -12.34
C ASP A 158 19.58 -8.83 -13.06
N MET A 159 20.70 -8.29 -13.56
CA MET A 159 20.71 -6.98 -14.22
C MET A 159 19.86 -6.97 -15.49
N ASP A 160 19.85 -8.05 -16.26
CA ASP A 160 19.08 -8.12 -17.52
C ASP A 160 17.58 -8.03 -17.24
N ARG A 161 17.07 -8.83 -16.30
CA ARG A 161 15.67 -8.79 -15.87
C ARG A 161 15.31 -7.45 -15.23
N LEU A 162 16.19 -6.89 -14.40
CA LEU A 162 15.97 -5.58 -13.78
C LEU A 162 15.87 -4.46 -14.83
N MET A 163 16.72 -4.46 -15.85
CA MET A 163 16.70 -3.46 -16.92
C MET A 163 15.43 -3.60 -17.79
N LEU A 164 15.01 -4.83 -18.11
CA LEU A 164 13.75 -5.06 -18.82
C LEU A 164 12.54 -4.57 -18.03
N ASP A 165 12.47 -4.86 -16.73
CA ASP A 165 11.41 -4.35 -15.85
C ASP A 165 11.43 -2.80 -15.79
N THR A 166 12.63 -2.21 -15.75
CA THR A 166 12.80 -0.75 -15.71
C THR A 166 12.32 -0.08 -17.00
N LEU A 167 12.63 -0.64 -18.17
CA LEU A 167 12.15 -0.14 -19.45
C LEU A 167 10.61 -0.22 -19.54
N ARG A 168 10.01 -1.33 -19.11
CA ARG A 168 8.54 -1.46 -19.03
C ARG A 168 7.91 -0.40 -18.13
N GLN A 169 8.53 -0.11 -16.98
CA GLN A 169 8.07 0.96 -16.09
C GLN A 169 8.21 2.33 -16.73
N MET A 170 9.31 2.58 -17.46
CA MET A 170 9.51 3.83 -18.20
C MET A 170 8.41 4.04 -19.24
N ASP A 171 8.11 3.04 -20.07
CA ASP A 171 7.03 3.10 -21.06
C ASP A 171 5.68 3.40 -20.40
N GLY A 172 5.42 2.76 -19.25
CA GLY A 172 4.24 3.03 -18.44
C GLY A 172 4.16 4.48 -17.94
N ARG A 173 5.28 5.09 -17.53
CA ARG A 173 5.31 6.51 -17.12
C ARG A 173 5.06 7.43 -18.30
N VAL A 174 5.65 7.15 -19.46
CA VAL A 174 5.44 7.95 -20.68
C VAL A 174 3.98 7.91 -21.11
N ALA A 175 3.36 6.72 -21.11
CA ALA A 175 1.96 6.54 -21.49
C ALA A 175 0.98 7.22 -20.51
N ASN A 176 1.29 7.21 -19.21
CA ASN A 176 0.43 7.80 -18.18
C ASN A 176 0.71 9.28 -17.89
N ASN A 177 1.76 9.85 -18.47
CA ASN A 177 2.15 11.23 -18.22
C ASN A 177 1.05 12.20 -18.68
N ARG A 178 0.54 12.99 -17.74
CA ARG A 178 -0.36 14.12 -18.02
C ARG A 178 0.29 15.40 -17.49
N ASN A 179 0.82 16.23 -18.39
CA ASN A 179 1.43 17.52 -18.05
C ASN A 179 2.54 17.45 -16.98
N GLY A 180 3.36 16.39 -17.00
CA GLY A 180 4.45 16.18 -16.04
C GLY A 180 4.06 15.38 -14.80
N ILE A 181 2.79 14.97 -14.67
CA ILE A 181 2.32 14.12 -13.57
C ILE A 181 2.35 12.66 -14.02
N THR A 182 3.21 11.87 -13.40
CA THR A 182 3.33 10.41 -13.62
C THR A 182 2.62 9.58 -12.56
N GLY A 183 2.38 10.17 -11.38
CA GLY A 183 1.69 9.58 -10.25
C GLY A 183 0.22 9.98 -10.15
N ILE A 184 -0.36 9.86 -8.95
CA ILE A 184 -1.72 10.33 -8.66
C ILE A 184 -1.67 11.85 -8.40
N PRO A 185 -2.50 12.68 -9.05
CA PRO A 185 -2.45 14.13 -8.87
C PRO A 185 -2.80 14.52 -7.44
N THR A 186 -2.09 15.51 -6.91
CA THR A 186 -2.30 16.06 -5.56
C THR A 186 -3.44 17.08 -5.52
N GLY A 187 -3.77 17.70 -6.66
CA GLY A 187 -4.75 18.79 -6.72
C GLY A 187 -4.14 20.18 -6.52
N LEU A 188 -2.82 20.27 -6.31
CA LEU A 188 -2.05 21.51 -6.23
C LEU A 188 -0.92 21.45 -7.26
N ARG A 189 -0.93 22.35 -8.24
CA ARG A 189 -0.03 22.35 -9.40
C ARG A 189 1.43 22.45 -9.00
N ASP A 190 1.75 23.31 -8.04
CA ASP A 190 3.12 23.49 -7.57
C ASP A 190 3.61 22.28 -6.77
N LEU A 191 2.71 21.57 -6.06
CA LEU A 191 3.05 20.32 -5.38
C LEU A 191 3.23 19.17 -6.39
N ASP A 192 2.38 19.10 -7.41
CA ASP A 192 2.50 18.16 -8.52
C ASP A 192 3.77 18.40 -9.33
N ARG A 193 4.22 19.65 -9.50
CA ARG A 193 5.50 19.95 -10.15
C ARG A 193 6.69 19.39 -9.38
N LEU A 194 6.67 19.47 -8.05
CA LEU A 194 7.76 18.97 -7.20
C LEU A 194 7.73 17.45 -7.03
N THR A 195 6.55 16.83 -7.02
CA THR A 195 6.39 15.40 -6.71
C THR A 195 6.13 14.53 -7.93
N ALA A 196 5.78 15.12 -9.08
CA ALA A 196 5.17 14.45 -10.22
C ALA A 196 3.90 13.65 -9.85
N GLY A 197 3.21 14.08 -8.79
CA GLY A 197 2.10 13.37 -8.15
C GLY A 197 2.55 12.30 -7.15
N TRP A 198 1.59 11.61 -6.53
CA TRP A 198 1.86 10.53 -5.58
C TRP A 198 2.37 9.28 -6.31
N GLN A 199 3.61 8.88 -6.02
CA GLN A 199 4.27 7.76 -6.67
C GLN A 199 3.94 6.44 -5.95
N ARG A 200 3.87 5.36 -6.72
CA ARG A 200 3.60 4.01 -6.19
C ARG A 200 4.80 3.49 -5.41
N GLY A 201 4.56 2.83 -4.29
CA GLY A 201 5.63 2.31 -3.42
C GLY A 201 6.22 3.33 -2.45
N ASP A 202 5.83 4.61 -2.55
CA ASP A 202 6.34 5.69 -1.72
C ASP A 202 5.47 5.91 -0.47
N LEU A 203 6.15 6.19 0.64
CA LEU A 203 5.58 6.68 1.89
C LEU A 203 5.75 8.20 1.94
N HIS A 204 4.64 8.89 1.98
CA HIS A 204 4.54 10.34 2.14
C HIS A 204 4.11 10.66 3.57
N ILE A 205 4.95 11.39 4.30
CA ILE A 205 4.61 11.89 5.64
C ILE A 205 4.09 13.31 5.52
N ILE A 206 2.91 13.57 6.07
CA ILE A 206 2.39 14.92 6.23
C ILE A 206 2.30 15.22 7.71
N ALA A 207 3.10 16.18 8.17
CA ALA A 207 3.17 16.53 9.57
C ALA A 207 2.79 17.99 9.83
N ALA A 208 2.05 18.21 10.91
CA ALA A 208 1.65 19.56 11.30
C ALA A 208 1.47 19.67 12.81
N ARG A 209 1.45 20.91 13.32
CA ARG A 209 0.93 21.18 14.67
C ARG A 209 -0.60 21.05 14.71
N PRO A 210 -1.20 20.81 15.89
CA PRO A 210 -2.65 20.84 16.06
C PRO A 210 -3.26 22.12 15.47
N SER A 211 -4.47 22.00 14.92
CA SER A 211 -5.23 23.12 14.33
C SER A 211 -4.64 23.77 13.07
N VAL A 212 -3.46 23.36 12.60
CA VAL A 212 -2.89 23.87 11.33
C VAL A 212 -3.71 23.42 10.12
N GLY A 213 -4.32 22.22 10.19
CA GLY A 213 -5.17 21.70 9.11
C GLY A 213 -4.68 20.39 8.47
N LYS A 214 -3.91 19.57 9.20
CA LYS A 214 -3.42 18.23 8.78
C LYS A 214 -4.50 17.40 8.08
N THR A 215 -5.61 17.14 8.77
CA THR A 215 -6.73 16.36 8.24
C THR A 215 -7.43 17.08 7.08
N ALA A 216 -7.61 18.41 7.15
CA ALA A 216 -8.21 19.18 6.06
C ALA A 216 -7.41 19.06 4.76
N PHE A 217 -6.08 19.15 4.86
CA PHE A 217 -5.18 18.97 3.74
C PHE A 217 -5.25 17.53 3.20
N ALA A 218 -5.24 16.51 4.06
CA ALA A 218 -5.39 15.12 3.65
C ALA A 218 -6.73 14.85 2.93
N LEU A 219 -7.84 15.43 3.41
CA LEU A 219 -9.15 15.32 2.78
C LEU A 219 -9.22 16.01 1.41
N HIS A 220 -8.50 17.12 1.23
CA HIS A 220 -8.34 17.76 -0.07
C HIS A 220 -7.62 16.83 -1.06
N LEU A 221 -6.50 16.24 -0.63
CA LEU A 221 -5.73 15.28 -1.44
C LEU A 221 -6.58 14.05 -1.82
N ALA A 222 -7.39 13.55 -0.88
CA ALA A 222 -8.32 12.43 -1.12
C ALA A 222 -9.33 12.76 -2.23
N LEU A 223 -9.95 13.95 -2.18
CA LEU A 223 -10.88 14.38 -3.21
C LEU A 223 -10.20 14.61 -4.56
N ALA A 224 -8.99 15.16 -4.57
CA ALA A 224 -8.22 15.36 -5.81
C ALA A 224 -7.94 14.01 -6.50
N ALA A 225 -7.49 13.01 -5.74
CA ALA A 225 -7.26 11.65 -6.24
C ALA A 225 -8.57 10.96 -6.68
N GLY A 226 -9.64 11.07 -5.89
CA GLY A 226 -10.96 10.51 -6.22
C GLY A 226 -11.54 11.11 -7.50
N ARG A 227 -11.41 12.43 -7.70
CA ARG A 227 -11.83 13.13 -8.93
C ARG A 227 -10.99 12.73 -10.15
N ALA A 228 -9.74 12.30 -9.94
CA ALA A 228 -8.91 11.71 -10.98
C ALA A 228 -9.28 10.24 -11.29
N GLY A 229 -10.35 9.71 -10.67
CA GLY A 229 -10.84 8.34 -10.86
C GLY A 229 -10.04 7.29 -10.11
N LYS A 230 -9.24 7.68 -9.11
CA LYS A 230 -8.41 6.76 -8.31
C LYS A 230 -9.15 6.31 -7.07
N GLN A 231 -9.04 5.04 -6.75
CA GLN A 231 -9.69 4.42 -5.59
C GLN A 231 -8.93 4.80 -4.32
N VAL A 232 -9.50 5.66 -3.47
CA VAL A 232 -8.83 6.17 -2.26
C VAL A 232 -9.40 5.50 -1.02
N LEU A 233 -8.55 4.93 -0.18
CA LEU A 233 -8.91 4.45 1.14
C LEU A 233 -8.40 5.42 2.20
N VAL A 234 -9.29 5.93 3.05
CA VAL A 234 -8.99 6.84 4.15
C VAL A 234 -9.26 6.14 5.47
N ASN A 235 -8.20 5.81 6.20
CA ASN A 235 -8.28 5.32 7.57
C ASN A 235 -8.18 6.50 8.53
N SER A 236 -9.27 6.81 9.22
CA SER A 236 -9.35 7.92 10.16
C SER A 236 -9.51 7.41 11.58
N LEU A 237 -8.41 7.43 12.34
CA LEU A 237 -8.43 7.00 13.74
C LEU A 237 -8.77 8.15 14.68
N GLU A 238 -8.52 9.40 14.27
CA GLU A 238 -8.79 10.60 15.09
C GLU A 238 -10.25 11.07 15.02
N MET A 239 -10.87 10.96 13.84
CA MET A 239 -12.18 11.56 13.55
C MET A 239 -13.18 10.53 13.02
N GLN A 240 -14.42 10.62 13.49
CA GLN A 240 -15.56 9.88 12.94
C GLN A 240 -15.81 10.26 11.48
N GLY A 241 -16.29 9.30 10.69
CA GLY A 241 -16.54 9.47 9.26
C GLY A 241 -17.49 10.61 8.94
N GLU A 242 -18.54 10.81 9.74
CA GLU A 242 -19.53 11.89 9.53
C GLU A 242 -18.87 13.28 9.62
N ARG A 243 -17.91 13.46 10.53
CA ARG A 243 -17.17 14.74 10.65
C ARG A 243 -16.25 15.01 9.46
N LEU A 244 -15.77 13.96 8.78
CA LEU A 244 -15.05 14.09 7.52
C LEU A 244 -16.03 14.43 6.39
N GLY A 245 -17.20 13.79 6.39
CA GLY A 245 -18.31 14.07 5.48
C GLY A 245 -18.73 15.55 5.52
N ASP A 246 -18.95 16.11 6.71
CA ASP A 246 -19.29 17.53 6.89
C ASP A 246 -18.27 18.45 6.23
N ARG A 247 -16.97 18.13 6.38
CA ARG A 247 -15.88 18.91 5.77
C ARG A 247 -15.92 18.82 4.26
N TRP A 248 -16.17 17.63 3.69
CA TRP A 248 -16.30 17.47 2.25
C TRP A 248 -17.54 18.17 1.68
N LEU A 249 -18.67 18.15 2.38
CA LEU A 249 -19.85 18.92 1.99
C LEU A 249 -19.53 20.42 1.93
N CYS A 250 -18.88 20.95 2.97
CA CYS A 250 -18.44 22.34 2.99
C CYS A 250 -17.37 22.65 1.94
N ALA A 251 -16.54 21.67 1.56
CA ALA A 251 -15.54 21.82 0.51
C ALA A 251 -16.18 21.92 -0.88
N GLN A 252 -17.22 21.11 -1.11
CA GLN A 252 -17.90 20.97 -2.40
C GLN A 252 -18.94 22.08 -2.64
N ALA A 253 -19.72 22.44 -1.62
CA ALA A 253 -20.77 23.45 -1.74
C ALA A 253 -20.19 24.87 -1.78
N ALA A 254 -20.75 25.74 -2.64
CA ALA A 254 -20.22 27.08 -2.87
C ALA A 254 -20.32 27.98 -1.62
N SER A 255 -21.46 27.97 -0.93
CA SER A 255 -21.77 28.90 0.17
C SER A 255 -22.31 28.21 1.43
N LEU A 256 -21.97 26.95 1.65
CA LEU A 256 -22.36 26.23 2.87
C LEU A 256 -21.50 26.64 4.06
N ASP A 257 -22.12 27.18 5.11
CA ASP A 257 -21.43 27.54 6.34
C ASP A 257 -21.21 26.32 7.25
N ALA A 258 -19.97 26.12 7.68
CA ALA A 258 -19.60 24.98 8.53
C ALA A 258 -20.17 25.09 9.95
N GLY A 259 -20.40 26.32 10.45
CA GLY A 259 -21.05 26.60 11.72
C GLY A 259 -22.52 26.23 11.69
N HIS A 260 -23.24 26.61 10.63
CA HIS A 260 -24.66 26.25 10.42
C HIS A 260 -24.85 24.74 10.28
N LEU A 261 -23.97 24.06 9.52
CA LEU A 261 -24.00 22.61 9.39
C LEU A 261 -23.83 21.92 10.74
N LYS A 262 -22.87 22.40 11.55
CA LYS A 262 -22.61 21.86 12.89
C LYS A 262 -23.72 22.18 13.90
N SER A 263 -24.34 23.35 13.81
CA SER A 263 -25.41 23.79 14.73
C SER A 263 -26.80 23.29 14.31
N GLY A 264 -26.95 22.77 13.09
CA GLY A 264 -28.21 22.36 12.50
C GLY A 264 -29.08 23.53 12.02
N GLN A 265 -28.56 24.76 11.98
CA GLN A 265 -29.30 25.97 11.63
C GLN A 265 -29.18 26.31 10.14
N LEU A 266 -29.35 25.31 9.29
CA LEU A 266 -29.23 25.46 7.84
C LEU A 266 -30.49 26.11 7.25
N SER A 267 -30.29 27.10 6.38
CA SER A 267 -31.35 27.61 5.51
C SER A 267 -31.78 26.56 4.47
N ALA A 268 -32.95 26.74 3.86
CA ALA A 268 -33.45 25.84 2.82
C ALA A 268 -32.49 25.77 1.60
N ASP A 269 -31.84 26.89 1.26
CA ASP A 269 -30.83 26.93 0.19
C ASP A 269 -29.59 26.12 0.56
N GLU A 270 -29.06 26.32 1.78
CA GLU A 270 -27.90 25.55 2.26
C GLU A 270 -28.19 24.04 2.33
N GLN A 271 -29.39 23.64 2.74
CA GLN A 271 -29.81 22.24 2.72
C GLN A 271 -29.81 21.68 1.30
N GLN A 272 -30.34 22.43 0.32
CA GLN A 272 -30.34 22.02 -1.08
C GLN A 272 -28.92 21.91 -1.65
N GLN A 273 -28.04 22.86 -1.32
CA GLN A 273 -26.63 22.81 -1.72
C GLN A 273 -25.90 21.60 -1.10
N ALA A 274 -26.16 21.30 0.17
CA ALA A 274 -25.59 20.13 0.84
C ALA A 274 -26.04 18.82 0.19
N LEU A 275 -27.33 18.70 -0.18
CA LEU A 275 -27.86 17.52 -0.88
C LEU A 275 -27.21 17.34 -2.27
N GLU A 276 -27.05 18.41 -3.05
CA GLU A 276 -26.39 18.31 -4.36
C GLU A 276 -24.90 17.99 -4.21
N ALA A 277 -24.22 18.60 -3.24
CA ALA A 277 -22.84 18.25 -2.91
C ALA A 277 -22.70 16.77 -2.53
N ALA A 278 -23.59 16.25 -1.68
CA ALA A 278 -23.61 14.85 -1.29
C ALA A 278 -23.80 13.92 -2.50
N ARG A 279 -24.69 14.28 -3.44
CA ARG A 279 -24.93 13.52 -4.68
C ARG A 279 -23.69 13.47 -5.58
N GLN A 280 -22.95 14.57 -5.67
CA GLN A 280 -21.72 14.61 -6.47
C GLN A 280 -20.58 13.83 -5.80
N LEU A 281 -20.45 13.95 -4.47
CA LEU A 281 -19.42 13.27 -3.70
C LEU A 281 -19.63 11.75 -3.62
N SER A 282 -20.88 11.29 -3.57
CA SER A 282 -21.20 9.86 -3.48
C SER A 282 -20.82 9.05 -4.73
N CYS A 283 -20.59 9.72 -5.86
CA CYS A 283 -20.07 9.10 -7.08
C CYS A 283 -18.55 8.92 -7.07
N LEU A 284 -17.83 9.51 -6.11
CA LEU A 284 -16.37 9.42 -6.06
C LEU A 284 -15.92 8.09 -5.44
N PRO A 285 -14.84 7.47 -5.96
CA PRO A 285 -14.27 6.24 -5.43
C PRO A 285 -13.42 6.49 -4.17
N VAL A 286 -14.03 7.06 -3.13
CA VAL A 286 -13.38 7.36 -1.85
C VAL A 286 -14.07 6.57 -0.75
N TYR A 287 -13.31 5.73 -0.05
CA TYR A 287 -13.78 4.86 1.03
C TYR A 287 -13.20 5.33 2.36
N VAL A 288 -14.02 5.39 3.40
CA VAL A 288 -13.60 5.78 4.75
C VAL A 288 -13.76 4.60 5.69
N ASP A 289 -12.72 4.34 6.46
CA ASP A 289 -12.73 3.43 7.60
C ASP A 289 -12.36 4.26 8.84
N ASP A 290 -13.36 4.53 9.67
CA ASP A 290 -13.26 5.37 10.87
C ASP A 290 -13.20 4.56 12.16
N ASN A 291 -12.83 3.26 12.08
CA ASN A 291 -12.70 2.40 13.25
C ASN A 291 -11.54 2.88 14.15
N PRO A 292 -11.81 3.44 15.35
CA PRO A 292 -10.77 4.05 16.19
C PRO A 292 -9.85 3.01 16.84
N LYS A 293 -10.19 1.72 16.77
CA LYS A 293 -9.41 0.62 17.34
C LYS A 293 -8.59 -0.14 16.30
N ALA A 294 -8.56 0.33 15.05
CA ALA A 294 -7.79 -0.30 13.99
C ALA A 294 -6.28 -0.25 14.28
N SER A 295 -5.63 -1.41 14.31
CA SER A 295 -4.17 -1.50 14.33
C SER A 295 -3.60 -1.34 12.91
N MET A 296 -2.30 -1.04 12.80
CA MET A 296 -1.62 -1.00 11.49
C MET A 296 -1.74 -2.33 10.71
N ASP A 297 -1.79 -3.47 11.42
CA ASP A 297 -1.96 -4.79 10.80
C ASP A 297 -3.39 -5.00 10.28
N HIS A 298 -4.38 -4.42 10.95
CA HIS A 298 -5.76 -4.37 10.46
C HIS A 298 -5.87 -3.48 9.21
N ILE A 299 -5.27 -2.29 9.25
CA ILE A 299 -5.22 -1.36 8.11
C ILE A 299 -4.56 -2.05 6.90
N ARG A 300 -3.43 -2.72 7.11
CA ARG A 300 -2.75 -3.51 6.07
C ARG A 300 -3.68 -4.58 5.48
N SER A 301 -4.34 -5.36 6.32
CA SER A 301 -5.22 -6.45 5.88
C SER A 301 -6.44 -5.93 5.09
N SER A 302 -7.02 -4.81 5.55
CA SER A 302 -8.13 -4.14 4.87
C SER A 302 -7.67 -3.58 3.52
N ALA A 303 -6.55 -2.86 3.48
CA ALA A 303 -5.98 -2.31 2.26
C ALA A 303 -5.61 -3.41 1.24
N LEU A 304 -5.04 -4.53 1.68
CA LEU A 304 -4.73 -5.69 0.84
C LEU A 304 -6.01 -6.30 0.24
N LEU A 305 -7.06 -6.47 1.05
CA LEU A 305 -8.36 -6.97 0.58
C LEU A 305 -9.03 -6.03 -0.42
N GLN A 306 -8.93 -4.72 -0.21
CA GLN A 306 -9.46 -3.75 -1.18
C GLN A 306 -8.60 -3.71 -2.44
N LYS A 307 -7.28 -3.82 -2.32
CA LYS A 307 -6.37 -3.86 -3.46
C LYS A 307 -6.63 -5.08 -4.35
N SER A 308 -6.87 -6.26 -3.78
CA SER A 308 -7.17 -7.47 -4.55
C SER A 308 -8.49 -7.38 -5.34
N LYS A 309 -9.42 -6.52 -4.89
CA LYS A 309 -10.66 -6.18 -5.60
C LYS A 309 -10.49 -5.05 -6.62
N GLY A 310 -9.30 -4.45 -6.72
CA GLY A 310 -9.03 -3.29 -7.56
C GLY A 310 -9.54 -1.96 -6.99
N HIS A 311 -9.81 -1.89 -5.69
CA HIS A 311 -10.43 -0.74 -5.01
C HIS A 311 -9.46 0.03 -4.10
N CYS A 312 -8.15 -0.01 -4.38
CA CYS A 312 -7.16 0.73 -3.60
C CYS A 312 -5.97 1.17 -4.47
N ASP A 313 -5.91 2.45 -4.79
CA ASP A 313 -4.82 3.12 -5.52
C ASP A 313 -4.03 4.08 -4.63
N LEU A 314 -4.65 4.62 -3.57
CA LEU A 314 -4.05 5.52 -2.60
C LEU A 314 -4.58 5.18 -1.20
N LEU A 315 -3.67 5.11 -0.23
CA LEU A 315 -4.02 4.91 1.18
C LEU A 315 -3.64 6.15 1.98
N ILE A 316 -4.59 6.69 2.74
CA ILE A 316 -4.37 7.80 3.69
C ILE A 316 -4.64 7.29 5.09
N ILE A 317 -3.70 7.51 6.01
CA ILE A 317 -3.79 7.08 7.40
C ILE A 317 -3.69 8.32 8.30
N ASP A 318 -4.82 8.76 8.86
CA ASP A 318 -4.87 9.75 9.94
C ASP A 318 -4.71 9.04 11.29
N TYR A 319 -3.46 8.73 11.61
CA TYR A 319 -3.10 8.00 12.82
C TYR A 319 -3.05 8.94 14.03
N LEU A 320 -3.67 8.48 15.14
CA LEU A 320 -3.71 9.17 16.43
C LEU A 320 -2.31 9.28 17.05
N GLN A 321 -1.72 10.48 17.01
CA GLN A 321 -0.66 10.86 17.93
C GLN A 321 -1.25 11.71 19.07
N LEU A 322 -1.87 11.06 20.06
CA LEU A 322 -2.29 11.68 21.32
C LEU A 322 -1.07 12.23 22.10
N CYS A 323 -0.66 13.47 21.79
CA CYS A 323 0.31 14.20 22.58
C CYS A 323 -0.37 14.88 23.77
N ASP A 324 -0.35 14.24 24.94
CA ASP A 324 -0.32 14.96 26.20
C ASP A 324 0.36 14.12 27.31
N MET A 325 1.14 14.83 28.15
CA MET A 325 1.60 14.50 29.52
C MET A 325 3.08 14.09 29.76
N LYS A 326 3.85 15.07 30.28
CA LYS A 326 4.56 15.13 31.59
C LYS A 326 5.46 13.98 32.14
N SER A 327 5.64 12.81 31.53
CA SER A 327 6.57 11.79 32.09
C SER A 327 7.50 11.09 31.07
N GLU A 328 8.80 11.03 31.39
CA GLU A 328 9.87 10.55 30.51
C GLU A 328 9.76 9.07 30.10
N GLN A 329 9.27 8.19 30.98
CA GLN A 329 9.13 6.75 30.69
C GLN A 329 8.02 6.44 29.67
N LYS A 330 6.96 7.26 29.60
CA LYS A 330 5.87 7.05 28.63
C LYS A 330 6.21 7.62 27.24
N ASN A 331 7.11 8.61 27.16
CA ASN A 331 7.58 9.14 25.87
C ASN A 331 8.32 8.08 25.04
N ARG A 332 9.29 7.35 25.62
CA ARG A 332 10.09 6.35 24.87
C ARG A 332 9.25 5.25 24.21
N ASN A 333 8.21 4.74 24.88
CA ASN A 333 7.34 3.72 24.29
C ASN A 333 6.53 4.26 23.12
N ARG A 334 6.18 5.54 23.12
CA ARG A 334 5.42 6.17 22.02
C ARG A 334 6.30 6.47 20.81
N GLU A 335 7.53 6.91 21.04
CA GLU A 335 8.53 7.09 19.97
C GLU A 335 8.72 5.79 19.17
N GLN A 336 8.77 4.66 19.89
CA GLN A 336 8.84 3.33 19.30
C GLN A 336 7.57 2.96 18.54
N GLU A 337 6.38 3.23 19.08
CA GLU A 337 5.10 2.95 18.41
C GLU A 337 4.97 3.74 17.11
N VAL A 338 5.38 5.01 17.11
CA VAL A 338 5.38 5.87 15.93
C VAL A 338 6.41 5.41 14.89
N ALA A 339 7.60 5.02 15.34
CA ALA A 339 8.63 4.43 14.48
C ALA A 339 8.11 3.14 13.82
N GLU A 340 7.46 2.28 14.60
CA GLU A 340 6.87 1.04 14.10
C GLU A 340 5.74 1.32 13.10
N ALA A 341 4.87 2.30 13.38
CA ALA A 341 3.81 2.71 12.47
C ALA A 341 4.36 3.23 11.13
N SER A 342 5.41 4.07 11.16
CA SER A 342 6.06 4.56 9.94
C SER A 342 6.69 3.43 9.13
N ARG A 343 7.41 2.51 9.79
CA ARG A 343 7.98 1.33 9.16
C ARG A 343 6.92 0.44 8.53
N LYS A 344 5.84 0.14 9.27
CA LYS A 344 4.71 -0.65 8.76
C LYS A 344 4.05 0.04 7.58
N ALA A 345 3.85 1.36 7.63
CA ALA A 345 3.30 2.12 6.51
C ALA A 345 4.21 2.04 5.26
N LYS A 346 5.53 2.11 5.42
CA LYS A 346 6.47 1.93 4.30
C LYS A 346 6.42 0.52 3.71
N LEU A 347 6.30 -0.49 4.56
CA LEU A 347 6.13 -1.88 4.10
C LEU A 347 4.82 -2.05 3.32
N ILE A 348 3.72 -1.48 3.81
CA ILE A 348 2.42 -1.48 3.10
C ILE A 348 2.55 -0.82 1.73
N ALA A 349 3.20 0.35 1.64
CA ALA A 349 3.40 1.06 0.38
C ALA A 349 4.12 0.18 -0.65
N LYS A 350 5.22 -0.45 -0.24
CA LYS A 350 6.04 -1.34 -1.10
C LYS A 350 5.32 -2.62 -1.48
N GLU A 351 4.64 -3.27 -0.54
CA GLU A 351 3.95 -4.54 -0.75
C GLU A 351 2.76 -4.40 -1.68
N LEU A 352 1.94 -3.36 -1.47
CA LEU A 352 0.73 -3.11 -2.26
C LEU A 352 1.01 -2.33 -3.55
N ASP A 353 2.25 -1.83 -3.72
CA ASP A 353 2.66 -0.96 -4.83
C ASP A 353 1.66 0.21 -5.03
N ILE A 354 1.41 0.95 -3.95
CA ILE A 354 0.56 2.15 -3.92
C ILE A 354 1.24 3.26 -3.11
N PRO A 355 0.95 4.55 -3.40
CA PRO A 355 1.27 5.62 -2.47
C PRO A 355 0.55 5.45 -1.13
N VAL A 356 1.27 5.67 -0.05
CA VAL A 356 0.71 5.75 1.31
C VAL A 356 1.01 7.13 1.88
N ILE A 357 -0.03 7.83 2.34
CA ILE A 357 0.08 9.10 3.06
C ILE A 357 -0.18 8.83 4.54
N LEU A 358 0.84 9.02 5.37
CA LEU A 358 0.73 8.88 6.82
C LEU A 358 0.77 10.27 7.46
N LEU A 359 -0.26 10.60 8.23
CA LEU A 359 -0.37 11.88 8.92
C LEU A 359 0.31 11.80 10.29
N CYS A 360 1.17 12.76 10.59
CA CYS A 360 1.89 12.85 11.85
C CYS A 360 1.67 14.22 12.52
N GLN A 361 1.81 14.26 13.84
CA GLN A 361 1.84 15.49 14.60
C GLN A 361 3.29 15.91 14.85
N LEU A 362 3.52 17.22 14.90
CA LEU A 362 4.83 17.79 15.24
C LEU A 362 4.95 18.09 16.74
N ASN A 363 6.18 18.06 17.24
CA ASN A 363 6.51 18.48 18.60
C ASN A 363 6.30 19.98 18.79
N ARG A 364 6.09 20.40 20.04
CA ARG A 364 5.83 21.83 20.36
C ARG A 364 7.07 22.72 20.18
N GLU A 365 8.26 22.13 20.06
CA GLU A 365 9.54 22.87 19.97
C GLU A 365 9.60 23.87 18.81
N CYS A 366 8.93 23.56 17.68
CA CYS A 366 8.86 24.48 16.55
C CYS A 366 8.25 25.84 16.92
N GLU A 367 7.34 25.89 17.91
CA GLU A 367 6.66 27.11 18.35
C GLU A 367 7.58 28.08 19.13
N MET A 368 8.71 27.58 19.62
CA MET A 368 9.70 28.37 20.38
C MET A 368 10.67 29.12 19.45
N ARG A 369 10.72 28.79 18.16
CA ARG A 369 11.58 29.46 17.17
C ARG A 369 11.00 30.82 16.78
N ALA A 370 11.86 31.75 16.38
CA ALA A 370 11.45 33.10 16.00
C ALA A 370 10.54 33.14 14.76
N ASP A 371 10.73 32.24 13.79
CA ASP A 371 9.87 32.11 12.60
C ASP A 371 8.74 31.10 12.78
N LYS A 372 8.77 30.31 13.86
CA LYS A 372 7.83 29.24 14.18
C LYS A 372 7.65 28.22 13.05
N ARG A 373 8.64 28.17 12.16
CA ARG A 373 8.58 27.37 10.94
C ARG A 373 9.03 25.95 11.28
N PRO A 374 8.24 24.92 10.91
CA PRO A 374 8.62 23.55 11.18
C PRO A 374 9.77 23.12 10.28
N ALA A 375 10.60 22.22 10.81
CA ALA A 375 11.75 21.61 10.18
C ALA A 375 11.74 20.10 10.43
N LEU A 376 12.56 19.33 9.69
CA LEU A 376 12.66 17.88 9.88
C LEU A 376 12.99 17.49 11.33
N SER A 377 13.76 18.33 12.03
CA SER A 377 14.09 18.11 13.45
C SER A 377 12.86 18.13 14.37
N ASP A 378 11.70 18.63 13.94
CA ASP A 378 10.47 18.61 14.74
C ASP A 378 9.74 17.26 14.70
N LEU A 379 10.18 16.36 13.81
CA LEU A 379 9.78 14.95 13.78
C LEU A 379 10.71 14.07 14.65
N ARG A 380 11.78 14.65 15.20
CA ARG A 380 12.97 13.95 15.72
C ARG A 380 12.75 13.14 16.99
N GLU A 381 11.61 13.25 17.65
CA GLU A 381 11.18 12.24 18.63
C GLU A 381 11.00 10.85 17.95
N SER A 382 11.05 10.74 16.62
CA SER A 382 11.19 9.47 15.91
C SER A 382 12.07 9.60 14.66
N GLY A 383 13.40 9.54 14.84
CA GLY A 383 14.36 9.51 13.72
C GLY A 383 14.10 8.39 12.69
N ALA A 384 13.32 7.38 13.06
CA ALA A 384 12.82 6.35 12.17
C ALA A 384 11.85 6.89 11.10
N ILE A 385 10.98 7.86 11.42
CA ILE A 385 10.06 8.46 10.43
C ILE A 385 10.86 9.14 9.31
N GLU A 386 11.86 9.93 9.71
CA GLU A 386 12.73 10.59 8.75
C GLU A 386 13.44 9.56 7.88
N GLN A 387 13.89 8.44 8.43
CA GLN A 387 14.53 7.39 7.65
C GLN A 387 13.54 6.68 6.72
N ASP A 388 12.37 6.28 7.20
CA ASP A 388 11.44 5.42 6.45
C ASP A 388 10.70 6.16 5.33
N ALA A 389 10.45 7.46 5.49
CA ALA A 389 9.72 8.27 4.50
C ALA A 389 10.52 8.51 3.22
N ASP A 390 9.84 8.53 2.08
CA ASP A 390 10.39 8.97 0.80
C ASP A 390 10.19 10.47 0.61
N VAL A 391 9.04 10.99 1.04
CA VAL A 391 8.72 12.42 1.03
C VAL A 391 8.21 12.84 2.40
N VAL A 392 8.70 13.99 2.90
CA VAL A 392 8.22 14.61 4.14
C VAL A 392 7.73 16.01 3.86
N MET A 393 6.47 16.26 4.21
CA MET A 393 5.77 17.52 4.04
C MET A 393 5.37 18.08 5.39
N LEU A 394 5.78 19.32 5.68
CA LEU A 394 5.46 20.01 6.93
C LEU A 394 4.47 21.13 6.64
N LEU A 395 3.28 21.07 7.23
CA LEU A 395 2.28 22.11 7.04
C LEU A 395 2.53 23.27 8.00
N TYR A 396 2.39 24.48 7.46
CA TYR A 396 2.61 25.71 8.21
C TYR A 396 1.62 26.79 7.78
N ARG A 397 1.11 27.56 8.76
CA ARG A 397 0.19 28.68 8.53
C ARG A 397 0.65 29.88 9.37
N PRO A 398 1.28 30.90 8.76
CA PRO A 398 1.84 32.03 9.50
C PRO A 398 0.79 32.79 10.33
N ALA A 399 -0.45 32.90 9.83
CA ALA A 399 -1.53 33.62 10.50
C ALA A 399 -1.88 33.03 11.88
N LEU A 400 -1.78 31.71 12.06
CA LEU A 400 -2.04 31.06 13.37
C LEU A 400 -1.06 31.50 14.46
N TYR A 401 0.09 32.03 14.06
CA TYR A 401 1.15 32.42 14.95
C TYR A 401 1.26 33.94 15.16
N GLY A 402 0.29 34.70 14.64
CA GLY A 402 0.26 36.17 14.72
C GLY A 402 1.18 36.87 13.72
N LEU A 403 1.68 36.17 12.70
CA LEU A 403 2.51 36.76 11.65
C LEU A 403 1.61 37.34 10.56
N THR A 404 1.90 38.56 10.11
CA THR A 404 1.11 39.27 9.07
C THR A 404 1.56 38.94 7.64
N SER A 405 2.76 38.40 7.48
CA SER A 405 3.30 37.97 6.19
C SER A 405 4.27 36.80 6.35
N GLU A 406 4.43 36.03 5.28
CA GLU A 406 5.44 34.99 5.18
C GLU A 406 6.83 35.59 4.95
N ARG A 407 7.85 35.04 5.60
CA ARG A 407 9.18 35.66 5.63
C ARG A 407 9.92 35.58 4.30
N LYS A 408 9.80 34.48 3.54
CA LYS A 408 10.52 34.29 2.27
C LYS A 408 9.79 34.95 1.10
N SER A 409 8.53 34.59 0.86
CA SER A 409 7.73 35.10 -0.27
C SER A 409 7.16 36.49 -0.05
N LYS A 410 7.11 36.96 1.20
CA LYS A 410 6.44 38.22 1.60
C LYS A 410 4.94 38.23 1.32
N PHE A 411 4.33 37.07 1.07
CA PHE A 411 2.88 36.96 0.88
C PHE A 411 2.14 37.31 2.18
N PRO A 412 0.96 37.96 2.09
CA PRO A 412 0.07 38.14 3.23
C PRO A 412 -0.30 36.79 3.85
N SER A 413 -0.32 36.72 5.17
CA SER A 413 -0.57 35.46 5.88
C SER A 413 -2.04 35.04 5.91
N GLU A 414 -2.96 35.97 5.67
CA GLU A 414 -4.39 35.71 5.65
C GLU A 414 -4.76 34.79 4.48
N GLY A 415 -5.48 33.70 4.77
CA GLY A 415 -5.82 32.67 3.78
C GLY A 415 -4.63 31.88 3.22
N LEU A 416 -3.40 32.11 3.72
CA LEU A 416 -2.18 31.46 3.26
C LEU A 416 -1.85 30.22 4.10
N GLY A 417 -1.72 29.09 3.42
CA GLY A 417 -1.07 27.89 3.93
C GLY A 417 0.19 27.55 3.15
N MET A 418 1.07 26.79 3.79
CA MET A 418 2.32 26.32 3.21
C MET A 418 2.48 24.82 3.41
N VAL A 419 2.97 24.16 2.37
CA VAL A 419 3.57 22.83 2.43
C VAL A 419 5.07 23.00 2.27
N ILE A 420 5.82 22.75 3.33
CA ILE A 420 7.27 22.74 3.29
C ILE A 420 7.70 21.32 2.98
N LEU A 421 8.12 21.07 1.74
CA LEU A 421 8.60 19.76 1.30
C LEU A 421 10.03 19.60 1.79
N ALA A 422 10.15 19.15 3.03
CA ALA A 422 11.38 19.17 3.80
C ALA A 422 12.33 18.00 3.43
N LYS A 423 11.77 16.91 2.89
CA LYS A 423 12.54 15.77 2.36
C LYS A 423 11.89 15.25 1.08
N HIS A 424 12.73 14.91 0.10
CA HIS A 424 12.35 14.17 -1.08
C HIS A 424 13.51 13.25 -1.48
N ARG A 425 13.33 11.92 -1.43
CA ARG A 425 14.38 10.98 -1.82
C ARG A 425 14.69 10.99 -3.33
N ASN A 426 13.68 11.29 -4.14
CA ASN A 426 13.71 11.12 -5.60
C ASN A 426 13.61 12.45 -6.37
N GLY A 427 13.77 13.59 -5.71
CA GLY A 427 13.61 14.89 -6.35
C GLY A 427 13.98 16.07 -5.45
N GLU A 428 13.53 17.26 -5.83
CA GLU A 428 13.89 18.50 -5.15
C GLU A 428 12.99 18.77 -3.94
N THR A 429 13.52 19.54 -2.99
CA THR A 429 12.79 20.12 -1.86
C THR A 429 12.33 21.54 -2.18
N GLY A 430 11.30 22.02 -1.51
CA GLY A 430 10.75 23.34 -1.82
C GLY A 430 9.57 23.75 -0.96
N ASP A 431 9.19 25.01 -1.11
CA ASP A 431 8.03 25.59 -0.44
C ASP A 431 6.88 25.71 -1.44
N VAL A 432 5.76 25.08 -1.13
CA VAL A 432 4.52 25.21 -1.92
C VAL A 432 3.50 25.99 -1.10
N TYR A 433 2.84 26.94 -1.74
CA TYR A 433 1.85 27.81 -1.13
C TYR A 433 0.45 27.38 -1.59
N PHE A 434 -0.51 27.33 -0.66
CA PHE A 434 -1.89 27.02 -0.96
C PHE A 434 -2.82 28.05 -0.31
N GLY A 435 -3.91 28.37 -1.02
CA GLY A 435 -5.00 29.18 -0.51
C GLY A 435 -5.95 28.32 0.31
N HIS A 436 -6.51 28.87 1.37
CA HIS A 436 -7.57 28.23 2.12
C HIS A 436 -8.63 29.23 2.60
N ASN A 437 -9.88 28.77 2.74
CA ASN A 437 -10.92 29.56 3.38
C ASN A 437 -10.75 29.59 4.92
N PRO A 438 -11.38 30.54 5.65
CA PRO A 438 -11.20 30.66 7.11
C PRO A 438 -11.48 29.38 7.90
N THR A 439 -12.44 28.56 7.44
CA THR A 439 -12.84 27.30 8.08
C THR A 439 -12.00 26.08 7.66
N LEU A 440 -11.02 26.24 6.76
CA LEU A 440 -10.16 25.15 6.21
C LEU A 440 -10.95 23.99 5.61
N THR A 441 -12.11 24.27 5.03
CA THR A 441 -12.88 23.28 4.28
C THR A 441 -12.54 23.32 2.80
N LYS A 442 -12.03 24.46 2.29
CA LYS A 442 -11.61 24.64 0.91
C LYS A 442 -10.13 24.96 0.86
N ILE A 443 -9.39 24.18 0.07
CA ILE A 443 -7.98 24.34 -0.23
C ILE A 443 -7.82 24.40 -1.75
N GLY A 444 -6.96 25.28 -2.24
CA GLY A 444 -6.64 25.42 -3.66
C GLY A 444 -5.33 26.19 -3.85
N GLU A 445 -5.07 26.62 -5.09
CA GLU A 445 -3.90 27.46 -5.39
C GLU A 445 -3.95 28.75 -4.58
N TYR A 446 -2.78 29.19 -4.11
CA TYR A 446 -2.70 30.51 -3.47
C TYR A 446 -2.60 31.60 -4.53
N GLU A 447 -3.56 32.53 -4.51
CA GLU A 447 -3.49 33.77 -5.27
C GLU A 447 -3.29 34.95 -4.29
N PRO A 448 -2.18 35.70 -4.38
CA PRO A 448 -1.97 36.87 -3.53
C PRO A 448 -3.08 37.90 -3.73
N THR A 449 -3.34 38.73 -2.70
CA THR A 449 -4.37 39.78 -2.82
C THR A 449 -4.07 40.76 -3.94
N LEU A 450 -5.11 41.27 -4.60
CA LEU A 450 -5.00 42.28 -5.68
C LEU A 450 -4.17 43.49 -5.24
N GLU A 451 -4.32 43.93 -3.98
CA GLU A 451 -3.53 45.02 -3.41
C GLU A 451 -2.03 44.68 -3.31
N TRP A 452 -1.71 43.46 -2.88
CA TRP A 452 -0.33 42.99 -2.82
C TRP A 452 0.26 42.88 -4.23
N MET A 453 -0.49 42.33 -5.20
CA MET A 453 -0.07 42.25 -6.59
C MET A 453 0.15 43.65 -7.19
N ALA A 454 -0.76 44.59 -6.96
CA ALA A 454 -0.63 45.97 -7.44
C ALA A 454 0.57 46.71 -6.84
N ARG A 455 0.88 46.48 -5.56
CA ARG A 455 2.03 47.08 -4.89
C ARG A 455 3.36 46.51 -5.38
N ASN A 456 3.42 45.22 -5.67
CA ASN A 456 4.66 44.55 -6.07
C ASN A 456 4.86 44.49 -7.60
N ALA A 457 3.82 44.70 -8.41
CA ALA A 457 3.94 44.84 -9.86
C ALA A 457 4.68 46.13 -10.27
N ARG A 458 4.59 47.19 -9.45
CA ARG A 458 5.29 48.48 -9.69
C ARG A 458 6.79 48.43 -9.36
N SER A 459 7.25 47.40 -8.67
CA SER A 459 8.65 47.22 -8.27
C SER A 459 9.50 46.47 -9.31
N SER A 460 8.86 46.01 -10.40
CA SER A 460 9.44 45.16 -11.44
C SER A 460 9.54 45.84 -12.81
N CYS A 461 9.36 47.16 -12.87
CA CYS A 461 9.56 48.00 -14.06
C CYS A 461 10.76 48.93 -13.88
#